data_AF-A0A7W1J7C7-F1
#
_entry.id   AF-A0A7W1J7C7-F1
#
_cell.length_a   1.000
_cell.length_b   1.000
_cell.length_c   1.000
_cell.angle_alpha   90.00
_cell.angle_beta   90.00
_cell.angle_gamma   90.00
#
_symmetry.space_group_name_H-M   'P 1'
#
loop_
_entity.id
_entity.type
_entity.pdbx_description
1 polymer ?
#
loop_
_entity_poly.entity_id
_entity_poly.type
_entity_poly.pdbx_seq_one_letter_code
_entity_poly.pdbx_strand_id
1 'polypeptide(L)' 'MRISTFIKAFVIIAIFISVNASAQPSTGTVRGFVYLKESGEPVLFTNVVLKGTTIGQATDVNGYYSITKIPPG' A
#
# COMPACT_ATOMS: atom_id res chain seq x y z
N MET A 1 -41.58 2.29 24.62
CA MET A 1 -40.12 2.05 24.46
C MET A 1 -39.36 3.14 25.19
N ARG A 2 -38.33 2.81 26.01
CA ARG A 2 -37.62 3.82 26.83
C ARG A 2 -36.52 4.50 26.02
N ILE A 3 -36.33 5.81 26.20
CA ILE A 3 -35.24 6.60 25.60
C ILE A 3 -33.85 5.94 25.77
N SER A 4 -33.65 5.25 26.90
CA SER A 4 -32.43 4.51 27.21
C SER A 4 -32.11 3.38 26.24
N THR A 5 -33.12 2.80 25.58
CA THR A 5 -32.92 1.73 24.59
C THR A 5 -32.32 2.29 23.29
N PHE A 6 -32.75 3.48 22.87
CA PHE A 6 -32.20 4.16 21.70
C PHE A 6 -30.76 4.61 21.91
N ILE A 7 -30.44 5.14 23.10
CA ILE A 7 -29.07 5.55 23.45
C ILE A 7 -28.11 4.35 23.41
N LYS A 8 -28.52 3.20 23.98
CA LYS A 8 -27.71 1.97 23.94
C LYS A 8 -27.47 1.49 22.50
N ALA A 9 -28.50 1.49 21.65
CA ALA A 9 -28.37 1.11 20.25
C ALA A 9 -27.42 2.06 19.49
N PHE A 10 -27.54 3.37 19.70
CA PHE A 10 -26.65 4.36 19.10
C PHE A 10 -25.18 4.17 19.53
N VAL A 11 -24.93 3.92 20.81
CA VAL A 11 -23.58 3.67 21.33
C VAL A 11 -22.99 2.39 20.72
N ILE A 12 -23.77 1.32 20.61
CA ILE A 12 -23.32 0.07 19.96
C ILE A 12 -22.95 0.34 18.49
N ILE A 13 -23.81 1.04 17.74
CA ILE A 13 -23.55 1.39 16.34
C ILE A 13 -22.28 2.25 16.20
N ALA A 14 -22.10 3.25 17.07
CA ALA A 14 -20.91 4.10 17.06
C ALA A 14 -19.62 3.29 17.30
N ILE A 15 -19.64 2.35 18.26
CA ILE A 15 -18.50 1.45 18.54
C ILE A 15 -18.19 0.57 17.33
N PHE A 16 -19.21 0.00 16.67
CA PHE A 16 -19.03 -0.80 15.46
C PHE A 16 -18.42 0.00 14.30
N ILE A 17 -18.74 1.28 14.16
CA ILE A 17 -18.16 2.14 13.11
C ILE A 17 -16.68 2.44 13.43
N SER A 18 -16.34 2.72 14.68
CA SER A 18 -14.96 3.07 15.07
C SER A 18 -13.95 1.93 14.84
N VAL A 19 -14.32 0.67 15.07
CA VAL A 19 -13.41 -0.48 14.83
C VAL A 19 -13.13 -0.75 13.35
N ASN A 20 -14.05 -0.38 12.46
CA ASN A 20 -13.85 -0.55 11.00
C ASN A 20 -12.92 0.52 10.42
N ALA A 21 -12.82 1.69 11.05
CA ALA A 21 -11.96 2.77 10.58
C ALA A 21 -10.45 2.46 10.70
N SER A 22 -10.04 1.67 11.69
CA SER A 22 -8.64 1.31 11.92
C SER A 22 -8.13 0.12 11.11
N ALA A 23 -8.99 -0.56 10.35
CA ALA A 23 -8.63 -1.79 9.62
C ALA A 23 -8.08 -1.54 8.19
N GLN A 24 -7.90 -0.28 7.78
CA GLN A 24 -7.43 0.02 6.44
C GLN A 24 -5.91 -0.27 6.33
N PRO A 25 -5.47 -1.09 5.37
CA PRO A 25 -4.04 -1.31 5.14
C PRO A 25 -3.38 0.01 4.78
N SER A 26 -2.52 0.53 5.67
CA SER A 26 -1.67 1.66 5.34
C SER A 26 -0.55 1.12 4.46
N THR A 27 -0.65 1.27 3.14
CA THR A 27 0.41 0.85 2.22
C THR A 27 0.78 1.96 1.26
N GLY A 28 2.07 2.06 0.96
CA GLY A 28 2.62 2.94 -0.06
C GLY A 28 2.84 2.25 -1.40
N THR A 29 3.21 3.06 -2.39
CA THR A 29 3.66 2.61 -3.71
C THR A 29 4.93 3.37 -4.08
N VAL A 30 5.97 2.66 -4.51
CA VAL A 30 7.22 3.23 -5.02
C VAL A 30 7.32 2.92 -6.51
N ARG A 31 7.59 3.95 -7.31
CA ARG A 31 7.63 3.89 -8.78
C ARG A 31 8.85 4.62 -9.29
N GLY A 32 9.35 4.19 -10.43
CA GLY A 32 10.45 4.85 -11.11
C GLY A 32 10.86 4.12 -12.36
N PHE A 33 12.01 4.51 -12.88
CA PHE A 33 12.62 3.95 -14.07
C PHE A 33 14.06 3.53 -13.78
N VAL A 34 14.54 2.50 -14.47
CA VAL A 34 15.92 2.02 -14.37
C VAL A 34 16.58 2.12 -15.74
N TYR A 35 17.76 2.75 -15.77
CA TYR A 35 18.53 2.97 -16.99
C TYR A 35 19.97 2.48 -16.83
N LEU A 36 20.58 2.03 -17.93
CA LEU A 36 22.02 1.78 -18.00
C LEU A 36 22.76 3.10 -17.88
N LYS A 37 23.80 3.13 -17.03
CA LYS A 37 24.58 4.34 -16.78
C LYS A 37 25.31 4.85 -18.03
N GLU A 38 25.74 3.93 -18.89
CA GLU A 38 26.60 4.22 -20.04
C GLU A 38 25.79 4.67 -21.26
N SER A 39 24.73 3.95 -21.61
CA SER A 39 23.91 4.23 -22.80
C SER A 39 22.66 5.07 -22.51
N GLY A 40 22.19 5.11 -21.26
CA GLY A 40 20.90 5.69 -20.91
C GLY A 40 19.70 4.85 -21.36
N GLU A 41 19.94 3.65 -21.91
CA GLU A 41 18.87 2.75 -22.34
C GLU A 41 18.14 2.16 -21.14
N PRO A 42 16.81 1.90 -21.25
CA PRO A 42 16.06 1.24 -20.19
C PRO A 42 16.63 -0.14 -19.87
N VAL A 43 16.59 -0.52 -18.60
CA VAL A 43 16.91 -1.88 -18.17
C VAL A 43 15.61 -2.67 -18.07
N LEU A 44 15.40 -3.60 -19.00
CA LEU A 44 14.19 -4.42 -19.08
C LEU A 44 14.29 -5.64 -18.14
N PHE A 45 13.16 -6.04 -17.58
CA PHE A 45 12.98 -7.29 -16.82
C PHE A 45 13.98 -7.48 -15.67
N THR A 46 14.50 -6.39 -15.12
CA THR A 46 15.42 -6.42 -13.97
C THR A 46 14.67 -6.25 -12.67
N ASN A 47 15.08 -6.96 -11.62
CA ASN A 47 14.43 -6.90 -10.32
C ASN A 47 14.85 -5.66 -9.55
N VAL A 48 13.87 -4.83 -9.18
CA VAL A 48 14.03 -3.74 -8.21
C VAL A 48 13.48 -4.21 -6.88
N VAL A 49 14.32 -4.23 -5.84
CA VAL A 49 13.99 -4.81 -4.53
C VAL A 49 14.21 -3.76 -3.43
N LEU A 50 13.26 -3.67 -2.49
CA LEU A 50 13.43 -2.87 -1.29
C LEU A 50 14.44 -3.56 -0.37
N LYS A 51 15.57 -2.88 -0.14
CA LYS A 51 16.69 -3.41 0.65
C LYS A 51 16.22 -3.89 2.03
N GLY A 52 16.65 -5.08 2.42
CA GLY A 52 16.28 -5.68 3.71
C GLY A 52 14.90 -6.37 3.71
N THR A 53 14.21 -6.42 2.57
CA THR A 53 12.93 -7.11 2.42
C THR A 53 12.98 -8.09 1.24
N THR A 54 11.93 -8.89 1.10
CA THR A 54 11.68 -9.71 -0.10
C THR A 54 10.70 -9.03 -1.07
N ILE A 55 10.37 -7.76 -0.85
CA ILE A 55 9.43 -6.99 -1.64
C ILE A 55 10.18 -6.38 -2.82
N GLY A 56 9.78 -6.75 -4.03
CA GLY A 56 10.36 -6.21 -5.26
C GLY A 56 9.47 -6.48 -6.45
N GLN A 57 9.82 -5.85 -7.57
CA GLN A 57 9.14 -6.03 -8.85
C GLN A 57 10.13 -5.88 -10.00
N ALA A 58 9.96 -6.71 -11.03
CA ALA A 58 10.70 -6.58 -12.28
C ALA A 58 10.25 -5.36 -13.08
N THR A 59 11.19 -4.70 -13.75
CA THR A 59 10.91 -3.61 -14.70
C THR A 59 10.23 -4.11 -15.97
N ASP A 60 9.46 -3.23 -16.61
CA ASP A 60 8.84 -3.50 -17.93
C ASP A 60 9.79 -3.17 -19.10
N VAL A 61 9.25 -3.16 -20.33
CA VAL A 61 10.01 -2.88 -21.56
C VAL A 61 10.56 -1.46 -21.64
N ASN A 62 10.04 -0.53 -20.85
CA ASN A 62 10.49 0.86 -20.76
C ASN A 62 11.39 1.08 -19.53
N GLY A 63 11.79 0.03 -18.83
CA GLY A 63 12.55 0.12 -17.58
C GLY A 63 11.72 0.63 -16.40
N TYR A 64 10.40 0.76 -16.54
CA TYR A 64 9.51 1.24 -15.48
C TYR A 64 9.22 0.14 -14.47
N TYR A 65 9.17 0.50 -13.18
CA TYR A 65 8.72 -0.38 -12.11
C TYR A 65 7.66 0.30 -11.23
N SER A 66 6.78 -0.51 -10.66
CA SER A 66 5.79 -0.07 -9.67
C SER A 66 5.63 -1.13 -8.58
N ILE A 67 6.29 -0.92 -7.45
CA ILE A 67 6.16 -1.77 -6.26
C ILE A 67 5.00 -1.22 -5.44
N THR A 68 3.91 -1.98 -5.34
CA THR A 68 2.69 -1.59 -4.62
C THR A 68 2.59 -2.33 -3.28
N LYS A 69 1.65 -1.92 -2.43
CA LYS A 69 1.34 -2.57 -1.14
C LYS A 69 2.55 -2.62 -0.18
N ILE A 70 3.39 -1.60 -0.22
CA ILE A 70 4.56 -1.49 0.65
C ILE A 70 4.07 -1.08 2.05
N PRO A 71 4.28 -1.88 3.10
CA PRO A 71 3.95 -1.45 4.46
C PRO A 71 4.86 -0.30 4.91
N PRO A 72 4.40 0.60 5.79
CA PRO A 72 5.24 1.65 6.37
C PRO A 72 6.32 1.07 7.28
N GLY A 73 7.47 1.74 7.35
CA GLY A 73 8.65 1.35 8.15
C GLY A 73 9.83 0.98 7.28
#